data_AF-A0A923QIU4-F1
#
_entry.id   AF-A0A923QIU4-F1
#
_cell.length_a   1.000
_cell.length_b   1.000
_cell.length_c   1.000
_cell.angle_alpha   90.00
_cell.angle_beta   90.00
_cell.angle_gamma   90.00
#
_symmetry.space_group_name_H-M   'P 1'
#
loop_
_entity.id
_entity.type
_entity.pdbx_description
1 polymer ?
#
loop_
_entity_poly.entity_id
_entity_poly.type
_entity_poly.pdbx_seq_one_letter_code
_entity_poly.pdbx_strand_id
1 'polypeptide(L)'
;GSISNSYVTANVTGSGNTGGLVGSNGSTSSGTGSITNSYATGTVFGNGGYNVGGLVGDNAGKVAGDTLNFTNTASNFAGKNVGSGIGINVTGISASGTDAGNYVLSGTTSSTSANITARTLNITTTGVDKVYDGNTNAVVTYGSDKITCDTLSFSNTSSTFANRNVGTGVAISVTGLSASGADAGNYVLASSNSSTSANITPKALTVTANNDQRAFTGAPYSGGNGVSYSGFVAGDGAANISGTPVYSGSSQGAFQIGAYAITPGGLSAQWGNYALSYSSGMLLITPTAYLNFQGLSSLFNAYACNFQAVKGFGGTQGAGSTGCSTLSTAEAMAAQLAATAADNAP
;
A
#
# COMPACT_ATOMS: atom_id res chain seq x y z
N GLY A 1 10.66 36.22 55.94
CA GLY A 1 9.86 35.99 57.17
C GLY A 1 8.64 36.89 57.14
N SER A 2 7.69 36.68 58.04
CA SER A 2 6.53 37.56 58.19
C SER A 2 6.72 38.44 59.42
N ILE A 3 6.56 39.75 59.25
CA ILE A 3 6.54 40.74 60.32
C ILE A 3 5.11 41.26 60.40
N SER A 4 4.51 41.20 61.58
CA SER A 4 3.17 41.71 61.78
C SER A 4 3.04 42.43 63.12
N ASN A 5 2.11 43.38 63.21
CA ASN A 5 1.78 44.09 64.45
C ASN A 5 3.01 44.68 65.15
N SER A 6 3.98 45.16 64.38
CA SER A 6 5.29 45.59 64.85
C SER A 6 5.50 47.07 64.58
N TYR A 7 6.33 47.73 65.38
CA TYR A 7 6.63 49.13 65.16
C TYR A 7 8.02 49.52 65.63
N VAL A 8 8.51 50.64 65.10
CA VAL A 8 9.77 51.25 65.49
C VAL A 8 9.66 52.77 65.48
N THR A 9 10.13 53.40 66.54
CA THR A 9 10.09 54.85 66.70
C THR A 9 11.49 55.46 66.73
N ALA A 10 12.54 54.63 66.79
CA ALA A 10 13.92 55.07 66.81
C ALA A 10 14.39 55.51 65.43
N ASN A 11 15.32 56.46 65.42
CA ASN A 11 16.01 56.87 64.20
C ASN A 11 16.95 55.75 63.75
N VAL A 12 16.96 55.47 62.46
CA VAL A 12 17.80 54.41 61.86
C VAL A 12 18.79 55.07 60.91
N THR A 13 20.07 54.73 61.09
CA THR A 13 21.14 55.12 60.15
C THR A 13 21.78 53.86 59.59
N GLY A 14 21.87 53.76 58.28
CA GLY A 14 22.44 52.59 57.60
C GLY A 14 23.24 52.97 56.37
N SER A 15 24.10 52.07 55.91
CA SER A 15 24.94 52.23 54.71
C SER A 15 24.55 51.31 53.55
N GLY A 16 23.40 50.62 53.65
CA GLY A 16 22.84 49.73 52.62
C GLY A 16 21.33 49.96 52.44
N ASN A 17 20.56 48.91 52.09
CA ASN A 17 19.10 48.99 52.10
C ASN A 17 18.62 49.32 53.52
N THR A 18 18.14 50.54 53.72
CA THR A 18 17.89 51.11 55.05
C THR A 18 16.40 51.42 55.16
N GLY A 19 15.71 50.65 55.98
CA GLY A 19 14.33 50.90 56.37
C GLY A 19 14.22 51.14 57.86
N GLY A 20 13.18 51.87 58.28
CA GLY A 20 12.93 52.10 59.70
C GLY A 20 12.73 50.79 60.46
N LEU A 21 11.93 49.87 59.92
CA LEU A 21 11.68 48.57 60.54
C LEU A 21 12.46 47.44 59.87
N VAL A 22 12.60 47.48 58.54
CA VAL A 22 13.21 46.40 57.77
C VAL A 22 14.13 46.95 56.69
N GLY A 23 15.40 46.55 56.69
CA GLY A 23 16.34 46.95 55.63
C GLY A 23 15.91 46.46 54.25
N SER A 24 15.80 45.14 54.07
CA SER A 24 15.32 44.51 52.84
C SER A 24 14.27 43.43 53.14
N ASN A 25 13.15 43.49 52.44
CA ASN A 25 12.03 42.57 52.53
C ASN A 25 11.83 41.84 51.19
N GLY A 26 12.41 40.64 51.08
CA GLY A 26 12.24 39.73 49.96
C GLY A 26 13.55 39.44 49.21
N SER A 27 13.88 38.16 49.07
CA SER A 27 15.00 37.66 48.26
C SER A 27 14.48 37.08 46.95
N THR A 28 15.29 37.17 45.91
CA THR A 28 14.97 36.99 44.49
C THR A 28 14.63 35.56 44.05
N SER A 29 14.41 34.60 44.96
CA SER A 29 14.28 33.18 44.54
C SER A 29 13.43 32.22 45.38
N SER A 30 12.87 32.58 46.55
CA SER A 30 12.12 31.57 47.35
C SER A 30 11.03 32.08 48.29
N GLY A 31 10.57 33.32 48.14
CA GLY A 31 9.36 33.80 48.82
C GLY A 31 9.41 35.27 49.20
N THR A 32 8.29 35.96 49.05
CA THR A 32 8.12 37.34 49.50
C THR A 32 7.96 37.35 51.02
N GLY A 33 8.78 38.15 51.73
CA GLY A 33 8.49 38.45 53.13
C GLY A 33 7.25 39.36 53.20
N SER A 34 6.40 39.17 54.21
CA SER A 34 5.18 39.95 54.38
C SER A 34 5.34 40.90 55.57
N ILE A 35 5.01 42.18 55.40
CA ILE A 35 4.94 43.16 56.49
C ILE A 35 3.50 43.63 56.59
N THR A 36 2.82 43.33 57.70
CA THR A 36 1.38 43.59 57.87
C THR A 36 1.14 44.37 59.15
N ASN A 37 0.26 45.38 59.10
CA ASN A 37 -0.12 46.17 60.28
C ASN A 37 1.08 46.65 61.11
N SER A 38 2.09 47.18 60.43
CA SER A 38 3.34 47.61 61.06
C SER A 38 3.74 48.99 60.57
N TYR A 39 4.43 49.77 61.40
CA TYR A 39 4.74 51.17 61.07
C TYR A 39 6.10 51.60 61.64
N ALA A 40 6.68 52.64 61.04
CA ALA A 40 7.90 53.27 61.50
C ALA A 40 7.69 54.78 61.56
N THR A 41 8.11 55.42 62.64
CA THR A 41 7.97 56.89 62.81
C THR A 41 9.30 57.61 63.00
N GLY A 42 10.40 56.88 63.24
CA GLY A 42 11.74 57.46 63.36
C GLY A 42 12.30 57.92 62.01
N THR A 43 13.24 58.85 62.05
CA THR A 43 13.92 59.31 60.83
C THR A 43 14.84 58.21 60.31
N VAL A 44 14.79 57.94 59.01
CA VAL A 44 15.66 56.95 58.35
C VAL A 44 16.69 57.69 57.51
N PHE A 45 17.97 57.48 57.79
CA PHE A 45 19.08 58.08 57.07
C PHE A 45 19.95 56.99 56.41
N GLY A 46 20.00 57.00 55.07
CA GLY A 46 20.87 56.09 54.30
C GLY A 46 22.11 56.81 53.78
N ASN A 47 23.29 56.30 54.12
CA ASN A 47 24.58 56.82 53.66
C ASN A 47 25.18 55.85 52.63
N GLY A 48 24.78 55.92 51.36
CA GLY A 48 25.37 55.04 50.34
C GLY A 48 24.71 54.88 48.96
N GLY A 49 23.69 55.65 48.58
CA GLY A 49 23.06 55.53 47.26
C GLY A 49 22.22 54.25 47.04
N TYR A 50 21.93 53.50 48.10
CA TYR A 50 21.04 52.33 48.12
C TYR A 50 19.59 52.74 48.43
N ASN A 51 18.66 51.77 48.41
CA ASN A 51 17.25 52.01 48.66
C ASN A 51 17.01 52.45 50.13
N VAL A 52 16.38 53.60 50.32
CA VAL A 52 16.00 54.15 51.63
C VAL A 52 14.50 54.32 51.66
N GLY A 53 13.84 53.77 52.68
CA GLY A 53 12.39 53.92 52.85
C GLY A 53 12.00 54.03 54.31
N GLY A 54 10.85 54.67 54.55
CA GLY A 54 10.39 54.96 55.92
C GLY A 54 10.17 53.70 56.74
N LEU A 55 9.38 52.75 56.22
CA LEU A 55 9.12 51.47 56.88
C LEU A 55 10.12 50.38 56.44
N VAL A 56 10.37 50.29 55.13
CA VAL A 56 11.20 49.26 54.49
C VAL A 56 12.17 49.93 53.53
N GLY A 57 13.45 49.56 53.54
CA GLY A 57 14.44 50.09 52.62
C GLY A 57 14.24 49.56 51.19
N ASP A 58 14.18 48.24 51.05
CA ASP A 58 14.01 47.53 49.78
C ASP A 58 12.91 46.47 49.91
N ASN A 59 11.96 46.41 48.99
CA ASN A 59 10.86 45.45 49.04
C ASN A 59 10.68 44.75 47.68
N ALA A 60 10.88 43.43 47.64
CA ALA A 60 10.69 42.62 46.44
C ALA A 60 9.28 42.00 46.41
N GLY A 61 8.58 42.18 45.29
CA GLY A 61 7.24 41.65 45.06
C GLY A 61 6.13 42.66 45.34
N LYS A 62 4.88 42.19 45.25
CA LYS A 62 3.66 43.00 45.40
C LYS A 62 3.41 43.37 46.87
N VAL A 63 3.15 44.64 47.15
CA VAL A 63 2.69 45.14 48.45
C VAL A 63 1.23 44.70 48.67
N ALA A 64 0.93 44.25 49.90
CA ALA A 64 -0.42 43.82 50.24
C ALA A 64 -1.40 45.00 50.16
N GLY A 65 -2.50 44.83 49.41
CA GLY A 65 -3.50 45.88 49.17
C GLY A 65 -3.40 46.52 47.78
N ASP A 66 -2.24 46.46 47.14
CA ASP A 66 -2.06 47.01 45.79
C ASP A 66 -2.81 46.19 44.74
N THR A 67 -3.21 46.85 43.66
CA THR A 67 -3.78 46.24 42.46
C THR A 67 -2.74 46.25 41.36
N LEU A 68 -2.09 45.10 41.19
CA LEU A 68 -1.03 44.84 40.22
C LEU A 68 -1.34 43.53 39.48
N ASN A 69 -1.38 43.60 38.15
CA ASN A 69 -1.63 42.51 37.22
C ASN A 69 -0.47 42.42 36.22
N PHE A 70 -0.22 41.22 35.66
CA PHE A 70 0.81 41.02 34.65
C PHE A 70 0.21 40.38 33.41
N THR A 71 0.62 40.90 32.27
CA THR A 71 0.34 40.32 30.95
C THR A 71 1.66 40.17 30.20
N ASN A 72 1.65 39.38 29.15
CA ASN A 72 2.77 39.26 28.23
C ASN A 72 2.25 39.22 26.79
N THR A 73 3.10 39.57 25.82
CA THR A 73 2.70 39.61 24.41
C THR A 73 2.84 38.23 23.74
N ALA A 74 3.84 37.45 24.13
CA ALA A 74 4.05 36.10 23.61
C ALA A 74 4.71 35.16 24.63
N SER A 75 4.34 33.87 24.55
CA SER A 75 4.91 32.75 25.30
C SER A 75 5.00 31.54 24.36
N ASN A 76 6.04 31.50 23.52
CA ASN A 76 6.17 30.47 22.49
C ASN A 76 7.19 29.41 22.90
N PHE A 77 6.90 28.14 22.59
CA PHE A 77 7.91 27.08 22.64
C PHE A 77 9.05 27.38 21.66
N ALA A 78 10.27 27.06 22.06
CA ALA A 78 11.47 27.20 21.24
C ALA A 78 11.53 26.17 20.10
N GLY A 79 10.73 25.10 20.17
CA GLY A 79 10.64 24.08 19.14
C GLY A 79 9.25 23.44 19.12
N LYS A 80 8.86 22.92 17.96
CA LYS A 80 7.55 22.29 17.74
C LYS A 80 7.51 20.78 18.08
N ASN A 81 8.68 20.16 18.18
CA ASN A 81 8.78 18.70 18.26
C ASN A 81 8.56 18.19 19.68
N VAL A 82 8.16 16.93 19.81
CA VAL A 82 8.02 16.23 21.09
C VAL A 82 9.33 16.25 21.87
N GLY A 83 9.22 16.44 23.18
CA GLY A 83 10.37 16.52 24.06
C GLY A 83 10.02 16.94 25.48
N SER A 84 10.98 16.75 26.37
CA SER A 84 10.90 17.19 27.77
C SER A 84 11.68 18.49 27.96
N GLY A 85 11.17 19.38 28.80
CA GLY A 85 11.86 20.62 29.15
C GLY A 85 12.10 21.56 27.97
N ILE A 86 11.20 21.58 26.98
CA ILE A 86 11.30 22.47 25.84
C ILE A 86 11.12 23.90 26.33
N GLY A 87 12.13 24.73 26.08
CA GLY A 87 12.14 26.13 26.50
C GLY A 87 10.94 26.90 25.94
N ILE A 88 10.42 27.80 26.75
CA ILE A 88 9.38 28.76 26.40
C ILE A 88 9.96 30.14 26.64
N ASN A 89 10.00 30.94 25.57
CA ASN A 89 10.48 32.32 25.62
C ASN A 89 9.28 33.26 25.85
N VAL A 90 9.27 33.94 27.00
CA VAL A 90 8.25 34.91 27.38
C VAL A 90 8.76 36.31 27.07
N THR A 91 7.99 37.10 26.33
CA THR A 91 8.36 38.46 25.92
C THR A 91 7.22 39.45 26.11
N GLY A 92 7.58 40.73 26.26
CA GLY A 92 6.64 41.83 26.40
C GLY A 92 5.86 41.76 27.70
N ILE A 93 6.51 41.35 28.80
CA ILE A 93 5.90 41.39 30.13
C ILE A 93 5.59 42.85 30.47
N SER A 94 4.33 43.12 30.81
CA SER A 94 3.85 44.44 31.23
C SER A 94 3.03 44.34 32.50
N ALA A 95 3.21 45.31 33.39
CA ALA A 95 2.40 45.49 34.58
C ALA A 95 1.20 46.40 34.27
N SER A 96 0.05 46.11 34.86
CA SER A 96 -1.17 46.92 34.79
C SER A 96 -1.92 46.91 36.12
N GLY A 97 -2.93 47.77 36.26
CA GLY A 97 -3.66 47.98 37.51
C GLY A 97 -3.44 49.40 38.08
N THR A 98 -4.24 49.78 39.08
CA THR A 98 -4.22 51.14 39.64
C THR A 98 -2.90 51.49 40.30
N ASP A 99 -2.20 50.48 40.82
CA ASP A 99 -0.95 50.66 41.55
C ASP A 99 0.28 50.31 40.70
N ALA A 100 0.11 49.97 39.41
CA ALA A 100 1.21 49.53 38.54
C ALA A 100 2.31 50.57 38.35
N GLY A 101 1.97 51.86 38.38
CA GLY A 101 2.96 52.96 38.31
C GLY A 101 3.89 53.01 39.52
N ASN A 102 3.54 52.34 40.63
CA ASN A 102 4.39 52.25 41.83
C ASN A 102 5.46 51.14 41.72
N TYR A 103 5.45 50.36 40.65
CA TYR A 103 6.35 49.23 40.45
C TYR A 103 7.20 49.42 39.18
N VAL A 104 8.45 48.98 39.26
CA VAL A 104 9.33 48.86 38.09
C VAL A 104 9.53 47.36 37.82
N LEU A 105 9.27 46.92 36.58
CA LEU A 105 9.56 45.55 36.18
C LEU A 105 11.08 45.33 36.12
N SER A 106 11.56 44.28 36.78
CA SER A 106 12.96 43.85 36.71
C SER A 106 13.38 43.41 35.30
N GLY A 107 12.41 42.95 34.49
CA GLY A 107 12.61 42.65 33.07
C GLY A 107 11.29 42.50 32.34
N THR A 108 11.33 42.67 31.02
CA THR A 108 10.18 42.47 30.12
C THR A 108 10.20 41.10 29.44
N THR A 109 11.15 40.25 29.81
CA THR A 109 11.34 38.89 29.28
C THR A 109 11.54 37.90 30.42
N SER A 110 11.13 36.66 30.18
CA SER A 110 11.39 35.53 31.10
C SER A 110 11.53 34.24 30.29
N SER A 111 12.00 33.18 30.92
CA SER A 111 12.10 31.86 30.32
C SER A 111 11.54 30.82 31.28
N THR A 112 10.80 29.86 30.75
CA THR A 112 10.38 28.66 31.46
C THR A 112 10.50 27.46 30.52
N SER A 113 10.04 26.29 30.94
CA SER A 113 10.03 25.11 30.08
C SER A 113 8.81 24.24 30.35
N ALA A 114 8.34 23.54 29.34
CA ALA A 114 7.31 22.53 29.48
C ALA A 114 7.57 21.36 28.53
N ASN A 115 6.80 20.28 28.70
CA ASN A 115 6.91 19.10 27.85
C ASN A 115 5.91 19.20 26.68
N ILE A 116 6.33 18.76 25.49
CA ILE A 116 5.43 18.46 24.37
C ILE A 116 5.33 16.95 24.27
N THR A 117 4.12 16.40 24.44
CA THR A 117 3.85 14.96 24.38
C THR A 117 3.53 14.53 22.96
N ALA A 118 3.87 13.29 22.61
CA ALA A 118 3.54 12.72 21.30
C ALA A 118 2.03 12.62 21.08
N ARG A 119 1.61 12.91 19.86
CA ARG A 119 0.21 12.74 19.43
C ARG A 119 -0.03 11.29 19.00
N THR A 120 -1.17 10.73 19.39
CA THR A 120 -1.60 9.43 18.86
C THR A 120 -1.87 9.52 17.35
N LEU A 121 -1.28 8.61 16.57
CA LEU A 121 -1.41 8.52 15.12
C LEU A 121 -2.20 7.27 14.72
N ASN A 122 -3.29 7.47 13.99
CA ASN A 122 -4.09 6.41 13.40
C ASN A 122 -3.67 6.22 11.94
N ILE A 123 -3.17 5.03 11.62
CA ILE A 123 -2.90 4.62 10.23
C ILE A 123 -4.08 3.75 9.77
N THR A 124 -4.67 4.08 8.63
CA THR A 124 -5.67 3.26 7.96
C THR A 124 -5.04 2.51 6.78
N THR A 125 -5.54 1.31 6.49
CA THR A 125 -5.07 0.51 5.35
C THR A 125 -6.22 0.18 4.41
N THR A 126 -5.96 0.26 3.11
CA THR A 126 -6.91 -0.14 2.07
C THR A 126 -6.30 -1.25 1.24
N GLY A 127 -7.00 -2.38 1.13
CA GLY A 127 -6.57 -3.49 0.28
C GLY A 127 -6.60 -3.14 -1.20
N VAL A 128 -5.68 -3.72 -1.96
CA VAL A 128 -5.64 -3.59 -3.43
C VAL A 128 -6.11 -4.89 -4.07
N ASP A 129 -7.08 -4.79 -4.96
CA ASP A 129 -7.60 -5.91 -5.73
C ASP A 129 -6.49 -6.57 -6.57
N LYS A 130 -6.58 -7.90 -6.77
CA LYS A 130 -5.64 -8.65 -7.60
C LYS A 130 -6.31 -9.66 -8.49
N VAL A 131 -5.59 -10.10 -9.52
CA VAL A 131 -5.91 -11.31 -10.28
C VAL A 131 -5.30 -12.50 -9.55
N TYR A 132 -5.99 -13.64 -9.58
CA TYR A 132 -5.52 -14.89 -8.99
C TYR A 132 -4.11 -15.25 -9.47
N ASP A 133 -3.18 -15.37 -8.54
CA ASP A 133 -1.77 -15.68 -8.78
C ASP A 133 -1.28 -16.91 -7.99
N GLY A 134 -2.19 -17.60 -7.29
CA GLY A 134 -1.89 -18.77 -6.48
C GLY A 134 -1.35 -18.48 -5.07
N ASN A 135 -1.14 -17.21 -4.71
CA ASN A 135 -0.53 -16.80 -3.44
C ASN A 135 -1.46 -15.94 -2.57
N THR A 136 -1.19 -15.93 -1.27
CA THR A 136 -1.92 -15.09 -0.29
C THR A 136 -1.32 -13.71 -0.09
N ASN A 137 -0.26 -13.33 -0.82
CA ASN A 137 0.35 -12.01 -0.70
C ASN A 137 -0.65 -10.92 -1.09
N ALA A 138 -0.77 -9.91 -0.23
CA ALA A 138 -1.61 -8.74 -0.44
C ALA A 138 -0.75 -7.47 -0.56
N VAL A 139 -1.28 -6.51 -1.29
CA VAL A 139 -0.77 -5.13 -1.34
C VAL A 139 -1.81 -4.24 -0.67
N VAL A 140 -1.35 -3.27 0.12
CA VAL A 140 -2.20 -2.28 0.76
C VAL A 140 -1.68 -0.87 0.47
N THR A 141 -2.58 0.10 0.50
CA THR A 141 -2.25 1.53 0.55
C THR A 141 -2.56 2.09 1.94
N TYR A 142 -1.94 3.22 2.28
CA TYR A 142 -2.05 3.81 3.62
C TYR A 142 -2.76 5.16 3.59
N GLY A 143 -3.60 5.38 4.60
CA GLY A 143 -4.08 6.70 5.01
C GLY A 143 -3.65 6.99 6.45
N SER A 144 -3.78 8.25 6.89
CA SER A 144 -3.51 8.61 8.29
C SER A 144 -4.22 9.90 8.70
N ASP A 145 -4.32 10.14 10.00
CA ASP A 145 -4.76 11.41 10.59
C ASP A 145 -3.60 12.35 10.97
N LYS A 146 -2.45 12.19 10.30
CA LYS A 146 -1.27 13.05 10.49
C LYS A 146 -1.63 14.52 10.22
N ILE A 147 -0.89 15.44 10.84
CA ILE A 147 -0.97 16.85 10.50
C ILE A 147 -0.47 17.04 9.05
N THR A 148 -1.20 17.80 8.23
CA THR A 148 -0.97 17.89 6.79
C THR A 148 0.48 18.26 6.42
N CYS A 149 1.09 19.18 7.18
CA CYS A 149 2.45 19.66 6.94
C CYS A 149 3.56 18.75 7.50
N ASP A 150 3.21 17.72 8.26
CA ASP A 150 4.21 16.80 8.81
C ASP A 150 4.63 15.77 7.77
N THR A 151 5.91 15.43 7.78
CA THR A 151 6.53 14.49 6.84
C THR A 151 6.64 13.11 7.48
N LEU A 152 5.76 12.20 7.07
CA LEU A 152 5.73 10.81 7.50
C LEU A 152 5.65 9.87 6.29
N SER A 153 6.31 8.72 6.41
CA SER A 153 6.23 7.58 5.50
C SER A 153 5.74 6.35 6.25
N PHE A 154 4.85 5.57 5.64
CA PHE A 154 4.22 4.40 6.26
C PHE A 154 4.69 3.11 5.60
N SER A 155 4.82 2.06 6.42
CA SER A 155 5.11 0.71 5.95
C SER A 155 4.53 -0.33 6.90
N ASN A 156 4.59 -1.59 6.51
CA ASN A 156 4.26 -2.72 7.36
C ASN A 156 5.21 -3.89 7.10
N THR A 157 5.25 -4.85 8.04
CA THR A 157 6.06 -6.06 7.89
C THR A 157 5.38 -7.09 6.99
N SER A 158 4.07 -7.28 7.10
CA SER A 158 3.32 -8.26 6.31
C SER A 158 1.88 -7.87 6.04
N SER A 159 1.41 -8.16 4.83
CA SER A 159 0.02 -8.04 4.39
C SER A 159 -0.38 -9.33 3.67
N THR A 160 -1.41 -10.03 4.17
CA THR A 160 -1.83 -11.31 3.62
C THR A 160 -3.35 -11.43 3.51
N PHE A 161 -3.83 -11.91 2.37
CA PHE A 161 -5.19 -12.39 2.22
C PHE A 161 -5.43 -13.62 3.08
N ALA A 162 -6.64 -13.76 3.63
CA ALA A 162 -7.05 -14.89 4.46
C ALA A 162 -7.01 -16.23 3.69
N ASN A 163 -7.19 -16.18 2.38
CA ASN A 163 -6.99 -17.32 1.49
C ASN A 163 -6.58 -16.84 0.09
N ARG A 164 -6.12 -17.76 -0.75
CA ARG A 164 -5.63 -17.44 -2.10
C ARG A 164 -6.71 -17.38 -3.18
N ASN A 165 -7.92 -17.85 -2.89
CA ASN A 165 -8.94 -18.12 -3.90
C ASN A 165 -9.71 -16.86 -4.30
N VAL A 166 -10.30 -16.90 -5.49
CA VAL A 166 -11.19 -15.85 -5.99
C VAL A 166 -12.34 -15.57 -5.03
N GLY A 167 -12.66 -14.29 -4.87
CA GLY A 167 -13.73 -13.85 -4.00
C GLY A 167 -13.83 -12.32 -3.92
N THR A 168 -15.00 -11.84 -3.51
CA THR A 168 -15.23 -10.42 -3.24
C THR A 168 -14.95 -10.12 -1.77
N GLY A 169 -14.23 -9.02 -1.49
CA GLY A 169 -13.95 -8.61 -0.11
C GLY A 169 -13.20 -9.65 0.71
N VAL A 170 -12.25 -10.37 0.10
CA VAL A 170 -11.39 -11.33 0.80
C VAL A 170 -10.59 -10.56 1.86
N ALA A 171 -10.70 -11.00 3.11
CA ALA A 171 -10.08 -10.32 4.24
C ALA A 171 -8.55 -10.30 4.12
N ILE A 172 -7.95 -9.19 4.54
CA ILE A 172 -6.49 -8.97 4.60
C ILE A 172 -6.10 -8.65 6.04
N SER A 173 -5.11 -9.37 6.55
CA SER A 173 -4.44 -9.04 7.82
C SER A 173 -3.17 -8.25 7.54
N VAL A 174 -2.99 -7.13 8.25
CA VAL A 174 -1.81 -6.27 8.15
C VAL A 174 -1.12 -6.19 9.50
N THR A 175 0.16 -6.54 9.55
CA THR A 175 0.95 -6.57 10.79
C THR A 175 2.25 -5.78 10.66
N GLY A 176 2.71 -5.24 11.79
CA GLY A 176 3.96 -4.50 11.88
C GLY A 176 3.90 -3.12 11.22
N LEU A 177 2.74 -2.44 11.30
CA LEU A 177 2.62 -1.05 10.86
C LEU A 177 3.67 -0.18 11.56
N SER A 178 4.34 0.65 10.76
CA SER A 178 5.35 1.58 11.24
C SER A 178 5.25 2.93 10.51
N ALA A 179 5.68 3.98 11.21
CA ALA A 179 5.83 5.31 10.66
C ALA A 179 7.29 5.76 10.78
N SER A 180 7.79 6.39 9.73
CA SER A 180 9.15 6.93 9.63
C SER A 180 9.12 8.32 9.00
N GLY A 181 10.26 9.01 8.96
CA GLY A 181 10.36 10.38 8.42
C GLY A 181 10.70 11.40 9.50
N ALA A 182 10.86 12.66 9.06
CA ALA A 182 11.39 13.74 9.90
C ALA A 182 10.51 14.04 11.12
N ASP A 183 9.18 13.91 10.97
CA ASP A 183 8.23 14.23 12.03
C ASP A 183 7.71 12.96 12.76
N ALA A 184 8.22 11.77 12.45
CA ALA A 184 7.71 10.51 13.04
C ALA A 184 7.86 10.46 14.57
N GLY A 185 8.93 11.08 15.12
CA GLY A 185 9.14 11.18 16.57
C GLY A 185 8.08 12.04 17.29
N ASN A 186 7.24 12.77 16.55
CA ASN A 186 6.15 13.57 17.12
C ASN A 186 4.89 12.74 17.39
N TYR A 187 4.90 11.46 17.05
CA TYR A 187 3.73 10.59 17.09
C TYR A 187 3.99 9.28 17.82
N VAL A 188 2.91 8.70 18.36
CA VAL A 188 2.84 7.32 18.84
C VAL A 188 1.74 6.60 18.08
N LEU A 189 2.01 5.42 17.53
CA LEU A 189 1.00 4.67 16.79
C LEU A 189 -0.12 4.19 17.71
N ALA A 190 -1.37 4.38 17.29
CA ALA A 190 -2.54 3.84 18.00
C ALA A 190 -2.56 2.30 17.98
N SER A 191 -2.10 1.70 16.89
CA SER A 191 -1.99 0.26 16.69
C SER A 191 -0.87 -0.06 15.71
N SER A 192 -0.20 -1.19 15.92
CA SER A 192 0.78 -1.76 14.99
C SER A 192 0.15 -2.78 14.02
N ASN A 193 -1.17 -2.99 14.09
CA ASN A 193 -1.90 -3.93 13.24
C ASN A 193 -3.18 -3.29 12.69
N SER A 194 -3.64 -3.78 11.53
CA SER A 194 -4.86 -3.35 10.87
C SER A 194 -5.50 -4.51 10.11
N SER A 195 -6.78 -4.38 9.78
CA SER A 195 -7.51 -5.29 8.91
C SER A 195 -8.23 -4.51 7.82
N THR A 196 -8.27 -5.09 6.63
CA THR A 196 -8.95 -4.53 5.46
C THR A 196 -9.43 -5.68 4.57
N SER A 197 -9.92 -5.40 3.37
CA SER A 197 -10.27 -6.43 2.40
C SER A 197 -10.07 -5.93 0.97
N ALA A 198 -9.96 -6.87 0.03
CA ALA A 198 -9.92 -6.60 -1.39
C ALA A 198 -10.46 -7.80 -2.18
N ASN A 199 -10.76 -7.59 -3.46
CA ASN A 199 -11.23 -8.65 -4.35
C ASN A 199 -10.05 -9.43 -4.95
N ILE A 200 -10.25 -10.73 -5.12
CA ILE A 200 -9.40 -11.58 -5.94
C ILE A 200 -10.25 -12.00 -7.15
N THR A 201 -9.81 -11.62 -8.35
CA THR A 201 -10.52 -11.89 -9.61
C THR A 201 -9.91 -13.10 -10.34
N PRO A 202 -10.70 -13.85 -11.13
CA PRO A 202 -10.19 -15.04 -11.82
C PRO A 202 -9.08 -14.72 -12.82
N LYS A 203 -8.10 -15.62 -12.93
CA LYS A 203 -7.10 -15.56 -14.00
C LYS A 203 -7.64 -16.22 -15.27
N ALA A 204 -7.36 -15.66 -16.44
CA ALA A 204 -7.73 -16.32 -17.69
C ALA A 204 -6.99 -17.65 -17.86
N LEU A 205 -7.70 -18.70 -18.29
CA LEU A 205 -7.13 -19.99 -18.66
C LEU A 205 -7.75 -20.46 -19.97
N THR A 206 -6.93 -20.92 -20.89
CA THR A 206 -7.39 -21.48 -22.16
C THR A 206 -7.30 -23.00 -22.12
N VAL A 207 -8.43 -23.65 -22.41
CA VAL A 207 -8.55 -25.09 -22.59
C VAL A 207 -8.61 -25.36 -24.09
N THR A 208 -7.66 -26.12 -24.61
CA THR A 208 -7.59 -26.47 -26.04
C THR A 208 -7.82 -27.96 -26.21
N ALA A 209 -8.73 -28.38 -27.08
CA ALA A 209 -8.85 -29.79 -27.42
C ALA A 209 -7.59 -30.23 -28.17
N ASN A 210 -7.04 -31.38 -27.80
CA ASN A 210 -5.89 -31.92 -28.52
C ASN A 210 -6.36 -32.38 -29.92
N ASN A 211 -5.47 -32.22 -30.90
CA ASN A 211 -5.73 -32.77 -32.23
C ASN A 211 -5.83 -34.30 -32.16
N ASP A 212 -6.59 -34.87 -33.09
CA ASP A 212 -6.80 -36.30 -33.22
C ASP A 212 -6.71 -36.73 -34.70
N GLN A 213 -6.41 -37.99 -34.94
CA GLN A 213 -6.35 -38.56 -36.27
C GLN A 213 -6.82 -40.01 -36.27
N ARG A 214 -7.58 -40.39 -37.30
CA ARG A 214 -7.93 -41.80 -37.54
C ARG A 214 -8.07 -42.13 -39.02
N ALA A 215 -7.91 -43.41 -39.34
CA ALA A 215 -8.24 -43.92 -40.66
C ALA A 215 -9.77 -43.96 -40.87
N PHE A 216 -10.19 -43.87 -42.13
CA PHE A 216 -11.57 -44.07 -42.54
C PHE A 216 -12.00 -45.51 -42.27
N THR A 217 -13.02 -45.67 -41.42
CA THR A 217 -13.63 -46.97 -41.05
C THR A 217 -15.11 -47.06 -41.42
N GLY A 218 -15.71 -45.98 -41.94
CA GLY A 218 -17.15 -45.86 -42.19
C GLY A 218 -18.01 -45.58 -40.95
N ALA A 219 -17.45 -45.62 -39.74
CA ALA A 219 -18.17 -45.29 -38.51
C ALA A 219 -18.08 -43.79 -38.17
N PRO A 220 -19.12 -43.14 -37.61
CA PRO A 220 -19.04 -41.76 -37.16
C PRO A 220 -18.01 -41.58 -36.03
N TYR A 221 -17.39 -40.40 -35.96
CA TYR A 221 -16.50 -40.03 -34.85
C TYR A 221 -17.32 -39.53 -33.66
N SER A 222 -16.89 -39.88 -32.45
CA SER A 222 -17.48 -39.39 -31.21
C SER A 222 -16.37 -39.25 -30.16
N GLY A 223 -16.37 -38.14 -29.43
CA GLY A 223 -15.39 -37.85 -28.40
C GLY A 223 -14.27 -36.90 -28.84
N GLY A 224 -13.08 -37.10 -28.29
CA GLY A 224 -11.92 -36.23 -28.48
C GLY A 224 -10.65 -36.87 -27.90
N ASN A 225 -9.49 -36.27 -28.17
CA ASN A 225 -8.19 -36.78 -27.74
C ASN A 225 -7.65 -36.11 -26.46
N GLY A 226 -8.53 -35.78 -25.53
CA GLY A 226 -8.17 -35.00 -24.34
C GLY A 226 -8.06 -33.50 -24.60
N VAL A 227 -7.63 -32.78 -23.57
CA VAL A 227 -7.41 -31.33 -23.62
C VAL A 227 -6.03 -30.97 -23.08
N SER A 228 -5.52 -29.83 -23.51
CA SER A 228 -4.36 -29.14 -22.96
C SER A 228 -4.77 -27.79 -22.37
N TYR A 229 -4.00 -27.29 -21.42
CA TYR A 229 -4.28 -26.06 -20.71
C TYR A 229 -3.12 -25.07 -20.87
N SER A 230 -3.45 -23.79 -21.02
CA SER A 230 -2.48 -22.70 -21.02
C SER A 230 -2.97 -21.56 -20.14
N GLY A 231 -2.09 -21.04 -19.29
CA GLY A 231 -2.38 -19.91 -18.40
C GLY A 231 -2.40 -20.21 -16.90
N PHE A 232 -2.10 -21.44 -16.46
CA PHE A 232 -1.96 -21.74 -15.02
C PHE A 232 -0.91 -20.83 -14.35
N VAL A 233 -1.12 -20.54 -13.08
CA VAL A 233 -0.07 -19.94 -12.22
C VAL A 233 0.90 -21.04 -11.78
N ALA A 234 2.07 -20.65 -11.26
CA ALA A 234 3.05 -21.62 -10.80
C ALA A 234 2.47 -22.50 -9.67
N GLY A 235 2.67 -23.81 -9.76
CA GLY A 235 2.19 -24.80 -8.80
C GLY A 235 0.77 -25.32 -9.05
N ASP A 236 0.00 -24.69 -9.94
CA ASP A 236 -1.31 -25.19 -10.37
C ASP A 236 -1.20 -26.05 -11.64
N GLY A 237 -2.22 -26.88 -11.87
CA GLY A 237 -2.32 -27.73 -13.05
C GLY A 237 -3.72 -28.31 -13.27
N ALA A 238 -3.82 -29.40 -14.03
CA ALA A 238 -5.11 -30.00 -14.40
C ALA A 238 -5.98 -30.40 -13.19
N ALA A 239 -5.38 -30.69 -12.03
CA ALA A 239 -6.10 -31.00 -10.79
C ALA A 239 -6.95 -29.83 -10.25
N ASN A 240 -6.66 -28.59 -10.67
CA ASN A 240 -7.41 -27.40 -10.32
C ASN A 240 -8.67 -27.20 -11.19
N ILE A 241 -8.89 -28.07 -12.18
CA ILE A 241 -10.05 -28.08 -13.07
C ILE A 241 -10.84 -29.35 -12.78
N SER A 242 -12.16 -29.20 -12.64
CA SER A 242 -13.08 -30.31 -12.41
C SER A 242 -14.03 -30.49 -13.61
N GLY A 243 -14.70 -31.64 -13.62
CA GLY A 243 -15.57 -32.06 -14.72
C GLY A 243 -14.85 -32.95 -15.72
N THR A 244 -15.63 -33.49 -16.66
CA THR A 244 -15.15 -34.31 -17.77
C THR A 244 -15.30 -33.51 -19.05
N PRO A 245 -14.27 -33.41 -19.91
CA PRO A 245 -14.40 -32.72 -21.18
C PRO A 245 -15.55 -33.31 -22.00
N VAL A 246 -16.47 -32.44 -22.43
CA VAL A 246 -17.50 -32.76 -23.42
C VAL A 246 -17.05 -32.19 -24.75
N TYR A 247 -17.14 -32.98 -25.82
CA TYR A 247 -16.70 -32.58 -27.14
C TYR A 247 -17.88 -32.29 -28.05
N SER A 248 -17.72 -31.24 -28.84
CA SER A 248 -18.66 -30.74 -29.84
C SER A 248 -17.88 -30.29 -31.08
N GLY A 249 -18.52 -29.54 -31.98
CA GLY A 249 -17.91 -29.11 -33.25
C GLY A 249 -18.20 -30.08 -34.40
N SER A 250 -17.64 -29.79 -35.57
CA SER A 250 -17.91 -30.55 -36.80
C SER A 250 -17.34 -31.97 -36.78
N SER A 251 -16.50 -32.31 -35.80
CA SER A 251 -15.95 -33.66 -35.65
C SER A 251 -16.99 -34.66 -35.15
N GLN A 252 -17.96 -34.24 -34.35
CA GLN A 252 -18.95 -35.16 -33.79
C GLN A 252 -19.90 -35.64 -34.90
N GLY A 253 -19.92 -36.95 -35.15
CA GLY A 253 -20.66 -37.56 -36.26
C GLY A 253 -19.87 -37.62 -37.59
N ALA A 254 -18.66 -37.07 -37.67
CA ALA A 254 -17.87 -37.08 -38.89
C ALA A 254 -17.43 -38.50 -39.27
N PHE A 255 -17.76 -38.93 -40.48
CA PHE A 255 -17.38 -40.26 -41.00
C PHE A 255 -16.61 -40.19 -42.32
N GLN A 256 -16.65 -39.06 -43.04
CA GLN A 256 -15.96 -38.89 -44.32
C GLN A 256 -14.50 -38.46 -44.12
N ILE A 257 -13.67 -38.67 -45.14
CA ILE A 257 -12.30 -38.14 -45.18
C ILE A 257 -12.36 -36.61 -45.14
N GLY A 258 -11.55 -36.00 -44.28
CA GLY A 258 -11.55 -34.54 -44.10
C GLY A 258 -10.97 -34.08 -42.77
N ALA A 259 -10.95 -32.77 -42.59
CA ALA A 259 -10.54 -32.10 -41.36
C ALA A 259 -11.78 -31.50 -40.67
N TYR A 260 -11.92 -31.75 -39.38
CA TYR A 260 -13.09 -31.35 -38.60
C TYR A 260 -12.66 -30.73 -37.27
N ALA A 261 -13.40 -29.74 -36.78
CA ALA A 261 -13.08 -29.07 -35.53
C ALA A 261 -13.56 -29.91 -34.32
N ILE A 262 -12.69 -30.11 -33.35
CA ILE A 262 -13.01 -30.69 -32.03
C ILE A 262 -13.09 -29.53 -31.04
N THR A 263 -14.31 -29.19 -30.59
CA THR A 263 -14.52 -28.09 -29.64
C THR A 263 -14.79 -28.63 -28.24
N PRO A 264 -13.92 -28.37 -27.24
CA PRO A 264 -14.11 -28.83 -25.88
C PRO A 264 -15.07 -27.93 -25.08
N GLY A 265 -15.66 -28.48 -24.03
CA GLY A 265 -16.52 -27.79 -23.07
C GLY A 265 -16.76 -28.61 -21.80
N GLY A 266 -17.63 -28.14 -20.92
CA GLY A 266 -18.10 -28.89 -19.74
C GLY A 266 -17.13 -28.96 -18.55
N LEU A 267 -16.10 -28.12 -18.54
CA LEU A 267 -15.14 -28.03 -17.43
C LEU A 267 -15.41 -26.82 -16.54
N SER A 268 -14.97 -26.90 -15.28
CA SER A 268 -15.12 -25.83 -14.29
C SER A 268 -13.83 -25.63 -13.51
N ALA A 269 -13.47 -24.37 -13.23
CA ALA A 269 -12.34 -24.07 -12.36
C ALA A 269 -12.75 -24.23 -10.88
N GLN A 270 -11.93 -24.91 -10.08
CA GLN A 270 -12.16 -25.01 -8.65
C GLN A 270 -12.08 -23.62 -7.99
N TRP A 271 -13.01 -23.35 -7.07
CA TRP A 271 -13.20 -22.05 -6.40
C TRP A 271 -13.36 -20.84 -7.34
N GLY A 272 -13.61 -21.06 -8.64
CA GLY A 272 -13.68 -19.97 -9.62
C GLY A 272 -12.34 -19.29 -9.88
N ASN A 273 -11.21 -19.92 -9.52
CA ASN A 273 -9.88 -19.31 -9.61
C ASN A 273 -9.45 -18.95 -11.04
N TYR A 274 -10.03 -19.63 -12.03
CA TYR A 274 -9.78 -19.39 -13.44
C TYR A 274 -11.06 -19.09 -14.22
N ALA A 275 -11.00 -18.10 -15.10
CA ALA A 275 -12.00 -17.87 -16.14
C ALA A 275 -11.64 -18.71 -17.36
N LEU A 276 -12.41 -19.76 -17.61
CA LEU A 276 -12.13 -20.72 -18.69
C LEU A 276 -12.58 -20.17 -20.05
N SER A 277 -11.69 -20.29 -21.02
CA SER A 277 -11.94 -20.06 -22.45
C SER A 277 -11.60 -21.33 -23.22
N TYR A 278 -12.33 -21.64 -24.28
CA TYR A 278 -12.16 -22.87 -25.04
C TYR A 278 -11.64 -22.59 -26.46
N SER A 279 -10.63 -23.36 -26.87
CA SER A 279 -10.10 -23.37 -28.23
C SER A 279 -10.28 -24.76 -28.85
N SER A 280 -10.59 -24.78 -30.14
CA SER A 280 -10.82 -26.04 -30.85
C SER A 280 -9.51 -26.68 -31.29
N GLY A 281 -9.44 -28.01 -31.20
CA GLY A 281 -8.46 -28.84 -31.90
C GLY A 281 -9.00 -29.30 -33.25
N MET A 282 -8.24 -30.16 -33.94
CA MET A 282 -8.58 -30.69 -35.25
C MET A 282 -8.56 -32.21 -35.26
N LEU A 283 -9.64 -32.82 -35.76
CA LEU A 283 -9.71 -34.22 -36.17
C LEU A 283 -9.34 -34.31 -37.66
N LEU A 284 -8.42 -35.21 -38.01
CA LEU A 284 -8.14 -35.58 -39.40
C LEU A 284 -8.57 -37.04 -39.66
N ILE A 285 -9.52 -37.24 -40.58
CA ILE A 285 -9.90 -38.58 -41.08
C ILE A 285 -9.19 -38.83 -42.40
N THR A 286 -8.33 -39.84 -42.47
CA THR A 286 -7.52 -40.17 -43.66
C THR A 286 -7.96 -41.46 -44.35
N PRO A 287 -7.65 -41.66 -45.64
CA PRO A 287 -7.85 -42.95 -46.30
C PRO A 287 -7.13 -44.09 -45.57
N THR A 288 -7.72 -45.28 -45.60
CA THR A 288 -7.26 -46.49 -44.89
C THR A 288 -5.87 -47.00 -45.32
N ALA A 289 -5.28 -46.45 -46.39
CA ALA A 289 -3.99 -46.84 -46.96
C ALA A 289 -2.77 -46.00 -46.51
N TYR A 290 -2.93 -45.03 -45.60
CA TYR A 290 -1.83 -44.20 -45.09
C TYR A 290 -1.62 -44.40 -43.60
N LEU A 291 -1.11 -45.57 -43.20
CA LEU A 291 -0.40 -45.69 -41.92
C LEU A 291 1.10 -45.47 -42.18
N ASN A 292 1.61 -44.33 -41.71
CA ASN A 292 2.82 -44.21 -40.87
C ASN A 292 3.49 -42.84 -41.07
N PHE A 293 3.16 -41.87 -40.22
CA PHE A 293 4.07 -40.77 -39.89
C PHE A 293 3.99 -40.52 -38.38
N GLN A 294 4.45 -41.51 -37.61
CA GLN A 294 4.77 -41.28 -36.20
C GLN A 294 5.97 -40.32 -36.14
N GLY A 295 5.69 -39.06 -35.78
CA GLY A 295 6.66 -38.06 -35.37
C GLY A 295 7.26 -37.22 -36.50
N LEU A 296 6.84 -35.95 -36.62
CA LEU A 296 7.70 -34.78 -36.85
C LEU A 296 6.87 -33.50 -36.81
N SER A 297 7.33 -32.53 -36.02
CA SER A 297 6.77 -31.21 -35.79
C SER A 297 7.04 -30.19 -36.92
N SER A 298 7.25 -30.63 -38.16
CA SER A 298 7.45 -29.69 -39.27
C SER A 298 7.07 -30.31 -40.61
N LEU A 299 6.44 -29.48 -41.45
CA LEU A 299 5.98 -29.82 -42.79
C LEU A 299 7.04 -30.55 -43.60
N PHE A 300 6.71 -31.74 -44.10
CA PHE A 300 7.51 -32.39 -45.14
C PHE A 300 7.03 -31.88 -46.52
N ASN A 301 7.91 -31.19 -47.23
CA ASN A 301 7.71 -30.89 -48.66
C ASN A 301 7.83 -32.20 -49.44
N ALA A 302 6.70 -32.74 -49.91
CA ALA A 302 6.71 -33.80 -50.91
C ALA A 302 6.83 -33.17 -52.30
N TYR A 303 7.97 -33.38 -52.96
CA TYR A 303 8.09 -33.16 -54.40
C TYR A 303 7.49 -34.39 -55.11
N ALA A 304 6.39 -34.22 -55.83
CA ALA A 304 5.90 -35.23 -56.76
C ALA A 304 6.61 -35.04 -58.11
N CYS A 305 7.73 -35.73 -58.32
CA CYS A 305 8.20 -36.00 -59.68
C CYS A 305 7.33 -37.13 -60.23
N ASN A 306 6.61 -36.89 -61.33
CA ASN A 306 5.77 -37.90 -61.98
C ASN A 306 6.51 -39.23 -62.14
N PHE A 307 6.13 -40.24 -61.37
CA PHE A 307 6.43 -41.63 -61.68
C PHE A 307 5.50 -42.03 -62.82
N GLN A 308 6.00 -41.94 -64.05
CA GLN A 308 5.29 -42.40 -65.24
C GLN A 308 5.16 -43.93 -65.22
N ALA A 309 4.03 -44.40 -65.73
CA ALA A 309 3.56 -45.77 -65.76
C ALA A 309 4.59 -46.82 -66.24
N VAL A 310 4.52 -48.01 -65.65
CA VAL A 310 5.18 -49.22 -66.18
C VAL A 310 4.56 -49.57 -67.53
N LYS A 311 5.41 -49.82 -68.54
CA LYS A 311 5.04 -50.17 -69.93
C LYS A 311 4.11 -51.39 -69.98
N GLY A 312 2.98 -51.27 -70.70
CA GLY A 312 2.09 -52.39 -71.01
C GLY A 312 0.94 -52.14 -72.01
N PHE A 313 0.53 -50.90 -72.26
CA PHE A 313 -0.54 -50.59 -73.23
C PHE A 313 -0.10 -49.45 -74.15
N GLY A 314 -0.04 -49.72 -75.46
CA GLY A 314 0.54 -48.84 -76.47
C GLY A 314 -0.19 -47.50 -76.63
N GLY A 315 0.54 -46.42 -76.38
CA GLY A 315 0.15 -45.05 -76.73
C GLY A 315 1.40 -44.18 -76.84
N THR A 316 1.53 -43.43 -77.93
CA THR A 316 2.68 -42.55 -78.24
C THR A 316 2.66 -41.25 -77.43
N GLN A 317 3.80 -40.83 -76.88
CA GLN A 317 3.98 -39.56 -76.17
C GLN A 317 4.09 -38.38 -77.15
N GLY A 318 3.23 -37.37 -76.98
CA GLY A 318 3.41 -36.03 -77.53
C GLY A 318 4.23 -35.16 -76.57
N ALA A 319 5.22 -34.46 -77.11
CA ALA A 319 6.13 -33.60 -76.38
C ALA A 319 5.46 -32.33 -75.85
N GLY A 320 5.85 -31.91 -74.63
CA GLY A 320 5.75 -30.53 -74.17
C GLY A 320 5.00 -30.35 -72.85
N SER A 321 5.73 -30.23 -71.73
CA SER A 321 5.76 -29.02 -70.89
C SER A 321 6.46 -29.26 -69.55
N THR A 322 7.40 -28.37 -69.25
CA THR A 322 7.95 -27.99 -67.94
C THR A 322 7.05 -28.30 -66.73
N GLY A 323 7.49 -29.21 -65.86
CA GLY A 323 6.73 -29.67 -64.69
C GLY A 323 7.47 -29.48 -63.37
N CYS A 324 7.37 -28.27 -62.81
CA CYS A 324 7.40 -28.05 -61.37
C CYS A 324 6.65 -26.74 -61.09
N SER A 325 5.41 -26.85 -60.64
CA SER A 325 4.65 -25.71 -60.14
C SER A 325 4.15 -26.02 -58.73
N THR A 326 4.30 -25.07 -57.82
CA THR A 326 3.68 -25.10 -56.50
C THR A 326 2.16 -25.00 -56.67
N LEU A 327 1.44 -26.11 -56.52
CA LEU A 327 0.00 -26.09 -56.35
C LEU A 327 -0.36 -26.07 -54.86
N SER A 328 -1.36 -25.27 -54.51
CA SER A 328 -2.01 -25.35 -53.20
C SER A 328 -2.61 -26.75 -53.02
N THR A 329 -2.13 -27.42 -51.98
CA THR A 329 -2.26 -28.85 -51.70
C THR A 329 -3.69 -29.37 -51.58
N ALA A 330 -4.69 -28.50 -51.43
CA ALA A 330 -6.10 -28.90 -51.31
C ALA A 330 -6.71 -29.33 -52.66
N GLU A 331 -6.43 -28.63 -53.76
CA GLU A 331 -7.01 -28.94 -55.09
C GLU A 331 -6.32 -30.15 -55.72
N ALA A 332 -5.02 -30.34 -55.50
CA ALA A 332 -4.27 -31.49 -55.99
C ALA A 332 -4.67 -32.78 -55.25
N MET A 333 -4.87 -32.73 -53.92
CA MET A 333 -5.41 -33.88 -53.18
C MET A 333 -6.84 -34.19 -53.59
N ALA A 334 -7.69 -33.19 -53.82
CA ALA A 334 -9.07 -33.39 -54.27
C ALA A 334 -9.14 -34.01 -55.67
N ALA A 335 -8.29 -33.56 -56.61
CA ALA A 335 -8.21 -34.11 -57.97
C ALA A 335 -7.64 -35.55 -57.98
N GLN A 336 -6.66 -35.84 -57.10
CA GLN A 336 -6.06 -37.17 -57.01
C GLN A 336 -6.98 -38.18 -56.31
N LEU A 337 -7.76 -37.74 -55.30
CA LEU A 337 -8.83 -38.55 -54.71
C LEU A 337 -9.96 -38.82 -55.72
N ALA A 338 -10.33 -37.84 -56.54
CA ALA A 338 -11.37 -37.99 -57.57
C ALA A 338 -10.95 -38.96 -58.68
N ALA A 339 -9.67 -38.92 -59.12
CA ALA A 339 -9.15 -39.85 -60.12
C ALA A 339 -9.04 -41.30 -59.59
N THR A 340 -8.65 -41.48 -58.33
CA THR A 340 -8.51 -42.82 -57.72
C THR A 340 -9.88 -43.46 -57.41
N ALA A 341 -10.93 -42.65 -57.25
CA ALA A 341 -12.30 -43.12 -57.09
C ALA A 341 -12.95 -43.55 -58.43
N ALA A 342 -12.47 -43.06 -59.57
CA ALA A 342 -12.98 -43.44 -60.89
C ALA A 342 -12.42 -44.80 -61.39
N ASP A 343 -11.21 -45.18 -60.96
CA ASP A 343 -10.55 -46.43 -61.37
C ASP A 343 -10.92 -47.67 -60.51
N ASN A 344 -11.65 -47.49 -59.41
CA ASN A 344 -12.00 -48.59 -58.47
C ASN A 344 -13.51 -48.84 -58.31
N ALA A 345 -14.34 -48.41 -59.25
CA ALA A 345 -15.74 -48.83 -59.32
C ALA A 345 -15.84 -50.18 -60.06
N PRO A 346 -16.49 -51.22 -59.48
CA PRO A 346 -16.85 -52.43 -60.21
C PRO A 346 -17.92 -52.17 -61.28
#